data_AF-W4H656-F1
#
_entry.id   AF-W4H656-F1
#
_cell.length_a   1.000
_cell.length_b   1.000
_cell.length_c   1.000
_cell.angle_alpha   90.00
_cell.angle_beta   90.00
_cell.angle_gamma   90.00
#
_symmetry.space_group_name_H-M   'P 1'
#
loop_
_entity.id
_entity.type
_entity.pdbx_description
1 polymer ?
#
loop_
_entity_poly.entity_id
_entity_poly.type
_entity_poly.pdbx_seq_one_letter_code
_entity_poly.pdbx_strand_id
1 'polypeptide(L)'
;MRHELWLLYLRRRAHRRKRLLMMAYISYHYAAFVNKTPKRTSILTGAMWVQEMMIGNHDAFVDSFRISRETFLMLHDELVNKAGLQATGRISSVEQLAVFMYFAGQQVTSANLQ
;
A
#
# COMPACT_ATOMS: atom_id res chain seq x y z
N MET A 1 28.19 -51.46 -17.57
CA MET A 1 28.58 -50.29 -18.38
C MET A 1 27.41 -49.46 -18.96
N ARG A 2 26.60 -49.93 -19.94
CA ARG A 2 25.57 -49.05 -20.59
C ARG A 2 24.43 -48.58 -19.65
N HIS A 3 24.00 -49.41 -18.72
CA HIS A 3 22.94 -49.09 -17.76
C HIS A 3 23.38 -48.07 -16.69
N GLU A 4 24.61 -48.17 -16.21
CA GLU A 4 25.19 -47.25 -15.22
C GLU A 4 25.38 -45.85 -15.79
N LEU A 5 25.83 -45.75 -17.05
CA LEU A 5 25.90 -44.48 -17.77
C LEU A 5 24.52 -43.83 -17.93
N TRP A 6 23.48 -44.64 -18.16
CA TRP A 6 22.09 -44.17 -18.22
C TRP A 6 21.59 -43.65 -16.87
N LEU A 7 21.86 -44.37 -15.78
CA LEU A 7 21.50 -43.93 -14.43
C LEU A 7 22.25 -42.64 -14.03
N LEU A 8 23.54 -42.53 -14.35
CA LEU A 8 24.32 -41.32 -14.15
C LEU A 8 23.79 -40.15 -14.97
N TYR A 9 23.41 -40.39 -16.23
CA TYR A 9 22.78 -39.38 -17.08
C TYR A 9 21.44 -38.90 -16.51
N LEU A 10 20.57 -39.82 -16.07
CA LEU A 10 19.27 -39.50 -15.46
C LEU A 10 19.44 -38.74 -14.15
N ARG A 11 20.35 -39.18 -13.27
CA ARG A 11 20.69 -38.47 -12.02
C ARG A 11 21.20 -37.06 -12.32
N ARG A 12 22.11 -36.89 -13.29
CA ARG A 12 22.62 -35.58 -13.70
C ARG A 12 21.54 -34.68 -14.30
N ARG A 13 20.59 -35.23 -15.07
CA ARG A 13 19.42 -34.52 -15.61
C ARG A 13 18.48 -34.08 -14.48
N ALA A 14 18.20 -34.95 -13.51
CA ALA A 14 17.37 -34.63 -12.34
C ALA A 14 18.00 -33.55 -11.47
N HIS A 15 19.31 -33.64 -11.16
CA HIS A 15 20.02 -32.60 -10.41
C HIS A 15 20.03 -31.25 -11.14
N ARG A 16 20.21 -31.24 -12.47
CA ARG A 16 20.11 -30.00 -13.26
C ARG A 16 18.72 -29.39 -13.18
N ARG A 17 17.65 -30.18 -13.32
CA ARG A 17 16.27 -29.70 -13.16
C ARG A 17 16.01 -29.12 -11.77
N LYS A 18 16.42 -29.82 -10.70
CA LYS A 18 16.27 -29.34 -9.32
C LYS A 18 17.00 -28.02 -9.09
N ARG A 19 18.23 -27.87 -9.62
CA ARG A 19 18.99 -26.62 -9.55
C ARG A 19 18.27 -25.47 -10.28
N LEU A 20 17.76 -25.72 -11.49
CA LEU A 20 17.02 -24.70 -12.24
C LEU A 20 15.75 -24.24 -11.51
N LEU A 21 14.99 -25.17 -10.94
CA LEU A 21 13.81 -24.84 -10.14
C LEU A 21 14.17 -24.02 -8.90
N MET A 22 15.26 -24.38 -8.22
CA MET A 22 15.72 -23.62 -7.06
C MET A 22 16.17 -22.20 -7.45
N MET A 23 16.86 -22.04 -8.57
CA MET A 23 17.25 -20.72 -9.08
C MET A 23 16.03 -19.88 -9.48
N ALA A 24 15.04 -20.47 -10.15
CA ALA A 24 13.79 -19.79 -10.51
C ALA A 24 12.98 -19.38 -9.28
N TYR A 25 12.95 -20.24 -8.25
CA TYR A 25 12.30 -19.92 -6.98
C TYR A 25 13.00 -18.74 -6.28
N ILE A 26 14.33 -18.78 -6.19
CA ILE A 26 15.12 -17.70 -5.59
C ILE A 26 14.92 -16.40 -6.38
N SER A 27 14.95 -16.44 -7.71
CA SER A 27 14.75 -15.25 -8.54
C SER A 27 13.35 -14.67 -8.36
N TYR A 28 12.33 -15.51 -8.31
CA TYR A 28 10.96 -15.08 -8.04
C TYR A 28 10.85 -14.43 -6.65
N HIS A 29 11.39 -15.09 -5.62
CA HIS A 29 11.32 -14.57 -4.25
C HIS A 29 12.10 -13.26 -4.11
N TYR A 30 13.25 -13.15 -4.77
CA TYR A 30 14.01 -11.92 -4.81
C TYR A 30 13.22 -10.79 -5.48
N ALA A 31 12.64 -11.05 -6.66
CA ALA A 31 11.86 -10.05 -7.39
C ALA A 31 10.59 -9.63 -6.62
N ALA A 32 9.85 -10.57 -6.03
CA ALA A 32 8.58 -10.30 -5.36
C ALA A 32 8.75 -9.65 -3.98
N PHE A 33 9.80 -10.01 -3.23
CA PHE A 33 9.90 -9.65 -1.81
C PHE A 33 11.15 -8.87 -1.43
N VAL A 34 12.23 -8.93 -2.21
CA VAL A 34 13.48 -8.23 -1.90
C VAL A 34 13.63 -6.97 -2.75
N ASN A 35 13.47 -7.09 -4.08
CA ASN A 35 13.55 -5.99 -5.02
C ASN A 35 12.21 -5.23 -5.11
N LYS A 36 11.76 -4.68 -3.99
CA LYS A 36 10.49 -3.93 -3.94
C LYS A 36 10.66 -2.60 -4.65
N THR A 37 9.82 -2.33 -5.66
CA THR A 37 9.67 -0.99 -6.21
C THR A 37 9.27 -0.03 -5.08
N PRO A 38 9.90 1.16 -4.97
CA PRO A 38 9.51 2.13 -3.96
C PRO A 38 8.04 2.52 -4.14
N LYS A 39 7.28 2.37 -3.08
CA LYS A 39 5.87 2.78 -2.97
C LYS A 39 5.81 4.08 -2.17
N ARG A 40 4.79 4.91 -2.40
CA ARG A 40 4.63 6.25 -1.77
C ARG A 40 5.77 7.21 -2.11
N THR A 41 6.07 7.35 -3.40
CA THR A 41 7.04 8.33 -3.93
C THR A 41 6.47 9.76 -4.02
N SER A 42 5.33 10.02 -3.38
CA SER A 42 4.78 11.37 -3.31
C SER A 42 5.74 12.27 -2.54
N ILE A 43 5.95 13.48 -3.06
CA ILE A 43 6.68 14.53 -2.35
C ILE A 43 5.90 15.04 -1.12
N LEU A 44 4.58 14.82 -1.11
CA LEU A 44 3.70 15.26 -0.03
C LEU A 44 3.64 14.20 1.07
N THR A 45 3.83 14.66 2.30
CA THR A 45 3.41 13.90 3.49
C THR A 45 1.89 13.85 3.59
N GLY A 46 1.35 12.95 4.42
CA GLY A 46 -0.11 12.87 4.63
C GLY A 46 -0.70 14.21 5.09
N ALA A 47 -0.07 14.86 6.07
CA ALA A 47 -0.45 16.20 6.51
C ALA A 47 -0.40 17.25 5.40
N MET A 48 0.65 17.26 4.55
CA MET A 48 0.76 18.20 3.43
C MET A 48 -0.31 17.96 2.37
N TRP A 49 -0.63 16.70 2.07
CA TRP A 49 -1.70 16.34 1.15
C TRP A 49 -3.08 16.76 1.69
N VAL A 50 -3.33 16.56 2.98
CA VAL A 50 -4.58 17.03 3.61
C VAL A 50 -4.68 18.56 3.52
N GLN A 51 -3.59 19.27 3.80
CA GLN A 51 -3.56 20.72 3.66
C GLN A 51 -3.81 21.18 2.22
N GLU A 52 -3.20 20.52 1.23
CA GLU A 52 -3.44 20.77 -0.19
C GLU A 52 -4.92 20.59 -0.53
N MET A 53 -5.52 19.47 -0.11
CA MET A 53 -6.94 19.24 -0.33
C MET A 53 -7.81 20.30 0.36
N MET A 54 -7.41 20.78 1.54
CA MET A 54 -8.12 21.80 2.33
C MET A 54 -8.12 23.19 1.70
N ILE A 55 -7.07 23.56 0.99
CA ILE A 55 -6.91 24.91 0.39
C ILE A 55 -7.22 24.90 -1.11
N GLY A 56 -7.07 23.75 -1.76
CA GLY A 56 -7.21 23.58 -3.19
C GLY A 56 -8.65 23.56 -3.69
N ASN A 57 -8.82 22.98 -4.88
CA ASN A 57 -10.08 22.91 -5.60
C ASN A 57 -11.16 22.15 -4.78
N HIS A 58 -12.37 22.72 -4.72
CA HIS A 58 -13.49 22.15 -3.97
C HIS A 58 -14.00 20.83 -4.56
N ASP A 59 -14.11 20.73 -5.89
CA ASP A 59 -14.57 19.51 -6.56
C ASP A 59 -13.60 18.35 -6.31
N ALA A 60 -12.28 18.61 -6.37
CA ALA A 60 -11.26 17.62 -6.03
C ALA A 60 -11.37 17.12 -4.58
N PHE A 61 -11.73 18.01 -3.65
CA PHE A 61 -11.99 17.65 -2.25
C PHE A 61 -13.22 16.74 -2.13
N VAL A 62 -14.33 17.13 -2.76
CA VAL A 62 -15.58 16.36 -2.78
C VAL A 62 -15.39 15.01 -3.46
N ASP A 63 -14.64 14.95 -4.54
CA ASP A 63 -14.30 13.71 -5.22
C ASP A 63 -13.47 12.80 -4.32
N SER A 64 -12.52 13.35 -3.57
CA SER A 64 -11.63 12.60 -2.68
C SER A 64 -12.34 12.07 -1.43
N PHE A 65 -13.12 12.89 -0.75
CA PHE A 65 -13.72 12.59 0.56
C PHE A 65 -15.23 12.32 0.53
N ARG A 66 -15.88 12.49 -0.62
CA ARG A 66 -17.33 12.29 -0.84
C ARG A 66 -18.25 13.19 -0.02
N ILE A 67 -17.72 14.25 0.56
CA ILE A 67 -18.46 15.27 1.32
C ILE A 67 -17.87 16.66 1.06
N SER A 68 -18.66 17.72 1.31
CA SER A 68 -18.18 19.10 1.20
C SER A 68 -17.18 19.45 2.30
N ARG A 69 -16.33 20.46 2.05
CA ARG A 69 -15.32 20.94 3.00
C ARG A 69 -15.93 21.41 4.33
N GLU A 70 -17.05 22.10 4.24
CA GLU A 70 -17.79 22.63 5.39
C GLU A 70 -18.35 21.47 6.22
N THR A 71 -18.95 20.48 5.55
CA THR A 71 -19.47 19.27 6.21
C THR A 71 -18.36 18.47 6.87
N PHE A 72 -17.19 18.38 6.22
CA PHE A 72 -16.02 17.72 6.78
C PHE A 72 -15.55 18.39 8.07
N LEU A 73 -15.48 19.72 8.09
CA LEU A 73 -15.08 20.48 9.28
C LEU A 73 -16.10 20.32 10.42
N MET A 74 -17.40 20.39 10.12
CA MET A 74 -18.46 20.16 11.13
C MET A 74 -18.39 18.75 11.71
N LEU A 75 -18.15 17.74 10.86
CA LEU A 75 -17.97 16.36 11.30
C LEU A 75 -16.71 16.21 12.18
N HIS A 76 -15.61 16.86 11.79
CA HIS A 76 -14.38 16.85 12.57
C HIS A 76 -14.60 17.44 13.98
N ASP A 77 -15.23 18.60 14.07
CA ASP A 77 -15.55 19.23 15.35
C ASP A 77 -16.46 18.35 16.21
N GLU A 78 -17.49 17.73 15.63
CA GLU A 78 -18.38 16.83 16.35
C GLU A 78 -17.62 15.61 16.90
N LEU A 79 -16.71 15.03 16.09
CA LEU A 79 -15.91 13.88 16.49
C LEU A 79 -14.91 14.22 17.59
N VAL A 80 -14.26 15.38 17.51
CA VAL A 80 -13.31 15.85 18.54
C VAL A 80 -14.05 16.14 19.85
N ASN A 81 -15.18 16.84 19.77
CA ASN A 81 -15.87 17.32 20.97
C ASN A 81 -16.75 16.26 21.64
N LYS A 82 -17.34 15.33 20.87
CA LYS A 82 -18.34 14.38 21.38
C LYS A 82 -17.97 12.91 21.24
N ALA A 83 -17.16 12.55 20.24
CA ALA A 83 -16.77 11.15 20.00
C ALA A 83 -15.34 10.80 20.49
N GLY A 84 -14.61 11.78 21.06
CA GLY A 84 -13.28 11.56 21.62
C GLY A 84 -12.17 11.41 20.59
N LEU A 85 -12.35 11.92 19.36
CA LEU A 85 -11.29 11.92 18.36
C LEU A 85 -10.14 12.83 18.82
N GLN A 86 -8.95 12.25 18.99
CA GLN A 86 -7.76 12.97 19.42
C GLN A 86 -6.61 12.78 18.44
N ALA A 87 -5.74 13.78 18.36
CA ALA A 87 -4.49 13.63 17.64
C ALA A 87 -3.65 12.52 18.30
N THR A 88 -3.02 11.69 17.47
CA THR A 88 -2.02 10.72 17.93
C THR A 88 -0.64 11.30 17.69
N GLY A 89 0.40 10.81 18.38
CA GLY A 89 1.70 11.49 18.46
C GLY A 89 2.38 11.87 17.13
N ARG A 90 1.95 11.33 15.99
CA ARG A 90 2.45 11.69 14.65
C ARG A 90 1.37 12.13 13.65
N ILE A 91 0.08 12.01 13.99
CA ILE A 91 -1.03 12.21 13.04
C ILE A 91 -2.10 13.08 13.69
N SER A 92 -2.39 14.23 13.07
CA SER A 92 -3.44 15.14 13.52
C SER A 92 -4.82 14.49 13.43
N SER A 93 -5.78 14.92 14.27
CA SER A 93 -7.16 14.41 14.18
C SER A 93 -7.81 14.71 12.82
N VAL A 94 -7.44 15.84 12.20
CA VAL A 94 -7.88 16.21 10.84
C VAL A 94 -7.35 15.21 9.82
N GLU A 95 -6.07 14.88 9.88
CA GLU A 95 -5.45 13.90 8.99
C GLU A 95 -6.02 12.50 9.19
N GLN A 96 -6.28 12.09 10.43
CA GLN A 96 -6.94 10.82 10.72
C GLN A 96 -8.33 10.73 10.05
N LEU A 97 -9.15 11.77 10.19
CA LEU A 97 -10.47 11.82 9.57
C LEU A 97 -10.38 11.86 8.03
N ALA A 98 -9.45 12.65 7.48
CA ALA A 98 -9.24 12.75 6.04
C ALA A 98 -8.86 11.39 5.44
N VAL A 99 -7.91 10.69 6.04
CA VAL A 99 -7.50 9.35 5.60
C VAL A 99 -8.66 8.37 5.70
N PHE A 100 -9.43 8.39 6.80
CA PHE A 100 -10.62 7.55 6.96
C PHE A 100 -11.64 7.80 5.85
N MET A 101 -12.00 9.05 5.59
CA MET A 101 -12.96 9.41 4.54
C MET A 101 -12.47 9.07 3.15
N TYR A 102 -11.18 9.27 2.87
CA TYR A 102 -10.58 8.89 1.59
C TYR A 102 -10.73 7.38 1.33
N PHE A 103 -10.45 6.55 2.33
CA PHE A 103 -10.63 5.10 2.22
C PHE A 103 -12.10 4.71 2.05
N ALA A 104 -12.98 5.27 2.88
CA ALA A 104 -14.41 4.99 2.82
C ALA A 104 -15.03 5.43 1.48
N GLY A 105 -14.63 6.59 0.97
CA GLY A 105 -15.19 7.23 -0.21
C GLY A 105 -14.66 6.71 -1.55
N GLN A 106 -13.44 6.17 -1.57
CA GLN A 106 -12.83 5.63 -2.79
C GLN A 106 -13.00 4.11 -2.95
N GLN A 107 -13.57 3.42 -1.94
CA GLN A 107 -13.54 1.94 -1.86
C GLN A 107 -12.13 1.35 -2.00
N VAL A 108 -11.11 2.17 -1.71
CA VAL A 108 -9.71 1.76 -1.82
C VAL A 108 -9.39 0.99 -0.54
N THR A 109 -8.82 -0.20 -0.69
CA THR A 109 -8.27 -0.95 0.45
C THR A 109 -6.78 -0.62 0.59
N SER A 110 -6.24 -0.64 1.81
CA SER A 110 -4.80 -0.52 2.05
C SER A 110 -3.96 -1.51 1.22
N ALA A 111 -4.53 -2.67 0.87
CA ALA A 111 -3.94 -3.65 -0.06
C ALA A 111 -3.76 -3.12 -1.50
N ASN A 112 -4.66 -2.26 -1.98
CA ASN A 112 -4.57 -1.68 -3.33
C ASN A 112 -3.60 -0.49 -3.39
N LEU A 113 -3.26 0.10 -2.23
CA LEU A 113 -2.26 1.16 -2.08
C LEU A 113 -0.89 0.64 -1.62
N GLN A 114 -0.82 -0.61 -1.16
CA GLN A 114 0.43 -1.32 -0.85
C GLN A 114 0.91 -2.02 -2.10
#